data_AF-A0DP80-F1
#
_entry.id   AF-A0DP80-F1
#
_cell.length_a   1.000
_cell.length_b   1.000
_cell.length_c   1.000
_cell.angle_alpha   90.00
_cell.angle_beta   90.00
_cell.angle_gamma   90.00
#
_symmetry.space_group_name_H-M   'P 1'
#
loop_
_entity.id
_entity.type
_entity.pdbx_description
1 polymer ?
#
loop_
_entity_poly.entity_id
_entity_poly.type
_entity_poly.pdbx_seq_one_letter_code
_entity_poly.pdbx_strand_id
1 'polypeptide(L)'
;MKLFLIFIISAYCKLASNDTNGNHADHEERKQLLDDWEGQMADFIPDDMLSFELKKGEVEILEQYIKHPTNIRGAFFLSIMNKDKIDFSIKDPRGKIIDNKNQKKEAVFSVNITNPGDYKFVFSNTNGKNNHIVTFALDIRNATYEHIKEADLDPIQKKLSNLYTGLNDLMFDTKFSQQKREGGYQFLRDNNKMYFIYTIVETLIIVFVSIWQVFYIKRIIGVQRKIV
;
A
#
# COMPACT_ATOMS: atom_id res chain seq x y z
N MET A 1 -7.03 19.09 9.94
CA MET A 1 -6.74 17.75 9.38
C MET A 1 -7.73 17.31 8.28
N LYS A 2 -9.05 17.54 8.40
CA LYS A 2 -10.05 17.26 7.34
C LYS A 2 -9.84 18.03 6.01
N LEU A 3 -9.34 19.27 6.05
CA LEU A 3 -9.08 20.06 4.81
C LEU A 3 -7.87 19.56 4.00
N PHE A 4 -6.91 18.89 4.64
CA PHE A 4 -5.67 18.49 3.98
C PHE A 4 -5.88 17.27 3.07
N LEU A 5 -6.79 16.37 3.45
CA LEU A 5 -7.19 15.23 2.62
C LEU A 5 -7.99 15.67 1.37
N ILE A 6 -8.89 16.65 1.52
CA ILE A 6 -9.71 17.17 0.42
C ILE A 6 -8.85 17.92 -0.61
N PHE A 7 -7.84 18.67 -0.17
CA PHE A 7 -6.90 19.34 -1.08
C PHE A 7 -6.00 18.35 -1.83
N ILE A 8 -5.57 17.26 -1.20
CA ILE A 8 -4.80 16.20 -1.88
C ILE A 8 -5.67 15.51 -2.94
N ILE A 9 -6.92 15.16 -2.61
CA ILE A 9 -7.84 14.52 -3.57
C ILE A 9 -8.20 15.47 -4.74
N SER A 10 -8.41 16.76 -4.46
CA SER A 10 -8.72 17.77 -5.50
C SER A 10 -7.52 18.08 -6.41
N ALA A 11 -6.30 18.13 -5.86
CA ALA A 11 -5.08 18.30 -6.64
C ALA A 11 -4.78 17.06 -7.51
N TYR A 12 -5.07 15.84 -7.00
CA TYR A 12 -5.03 14.60 -7.78
C TYR A 12 -6.05 14.59 -8.93
N CYS A 13 -7.24 15.17 -8.71
CA CYS A 13 -8.30 15.26 -9.71
C CYS A 13 -7.93 16.16 -10.91
N LYS A 14 -7.10 17.19 -10.69
CA LYS A 14 -6.70 18.16 -11.73
C LYS A 14 -5.45 17.77 -12.52
N LEU A 15 -4.62 16.87 -11.99
CA LEU A 15 -3.48 16.28 -12.71
C LEU A 15 -3.88 15.07 -13.58
N ALA A 16 -4.98 14.39 -13.24
CA ALA A 16 -5.48 13.22 -13.99
C ALA A 16 -6.39 13.56 -15.19
N SER A 17 -6.80 14.81 -15.37
CA SER A 17 -7.65 15.23 -16.50
C SER A 17 -6.87 15.47 -17.80
N ASN A 18 -5.54 15.33 -17.79
CA ASN A 18 -4.69 15.61 -18.96
C ASN A 18 -4.27 14.35 -19.73
N ASP A 19 -4.87 13.18 -19.42
CA ASP A 19 -4.72 11.96 -20.19
C ASP A 19 -6.07 11.65 -20.88
N THR A 20 -6.37 12.37 -21.97
CA THR A 20 -7.55 12.14 -22.81
C THR A 20 -7.41 10.90 -23.69
N ASN A 21 -6.86 9.82 -23.15
CA ASN A 21 -6.71 8.54 -23.82
C ASN A 21 -6.99 7.35 -22.88
N GLY A 22 -7.94 7.54 -21.95
CA GLY A 22 -8.47 6.48 -21.10
C GLY A 22 -9.38 5.55 -21.89
N ASN A 23 -8.98 4.29 -22.02
CA ASN A 23 -9.75 3.25 -22.70
C ASN A 23 -11.13 3.09 -22.02
N HIS A 24 -12.21 2.89 -22.79
CA HIS A 24 -13.60 2.82 -22.27
C HIS A 24 -13.75 1.78 -21.12
N ALA A 25 -12.96 0.70 -21.16
CA ALA A 25 -12.95 -0.34 -20.12
C ALA A 25 -12.43 0.17 -18.75
N ASP A 26 -11.41 1.03 -18.74
CA ASP A 26 -10.83 1.57 -17.51
C ASP A 26 -11.78 2.58 -16.84
N HIS A 27 -12.57 3.30 -17.64
CA HIS A 27 -13.59 4.20 -17.14
C HIS A 27 -14.75 3.44 -16.47
N GLU A 28 -15.19 2.33 -17.04
CA GLU A 28 -16.24 1.50 -16.45
C GLU A 28 -15.77 0.78 -15.18
N GLU A 29 -14.55 0.23 -15.15
CA GLU A 29 -13.98 -0.34 -13.92
C GLU A 29 -13.88 0.70 -12.80
N ARG A 30 -13.52 1.95 -13.12
CA ARG A 30 -13.45 3.03 -12.14
C ARG A 30 -14.82 3.44 -11.62
N LYS A 31 -15.83 3.54 -12.49
CA LYS A 31 -17.21 3.81 -12.05
C LYS A 31 -17.70 2.72 -11.11
N GLN A 32 -17.48 1.46 -11.47
CA GLN A 32 -17.85 0.33 -10.63
C GLN A 32 -17.17 0.39 -9.26
N LEU A 33 -15.87 0.73 -9.21
CA LEU A 33 -15.16 0.92 -7.94
C LEU A 33 -15.78 2.05 -7.10
N LEU A 34 -16.12 3.19 -7.72
CA LEU A 34 -16.73 4.32 -7.02
C LEU A 34 -18.11 3.94 -6.46
N ASP A 35 -18.93 3.24 -7.24
CA ASP A 35 -20.24 2.75 -6.80
C ASP A 35 -20.10 1.74 -5.65
N ASP A 36 -19.15 0.80 -5.77
CA ASP A 36 -18.85 -0.18 -4.72
C ASP A 36 -18.33 0.52 -3.45
N TRP A 37 -17.50 1.56 -3.61
CA TRP A 37 -16.99 2.36 -2.49
C TRP A 37 -18.11 3.11 -1.77
N GLU A 38 -18.97 3.83 -2.50
CA GLU A 38 -20.10 4.55 -1.93
C GLU A 38 -21.06 3.60 -1.21
N GLY A 39 -21.34 2.42 -1.78
CA GLY A 39 -22.25 1.44 -1.22
C GLY A 39 -21.70 0.66 -0.02
N GLN A 40 -20.40 0.36 0.00
CA GLN A 40 -19.80 -0.54 1.00
C GLN A 40 -18.94 0.18 2.04
N MET A 41 -18.45 1.38 1.74
CA MET A 41 -17.42 2.08 2.52
C MET A 41 -17.84 3.45 3.08
N ALA A 42 -19.13 3.80 3.04
CA ALA A 42 -19.63 5.10 3.53
C ALA A 42 -19.17 5.47 4.96
N ASP A 43 -19.11 4.48 5.87
CA ASP A 43 -18.64 4.62 7.26
C ASP A 43 -17.41 3.73 7.54
N PHE A 44 -16.53 3.56 6.55
CA PHE A 44 -15.34 2.74 6.71
C PHE A 44 -14.23 3.49 7.47
N ILE A 45 -13.82 2.92 8.60
CA ILE A 45 -12.62 3.31 9.33
C ILE A 45 -11.82 2.03 9.50
N PRO A 46 -10.66 1.88 8.83
CA PRO A 46 -9.87 0.66 8.95
C PRO A 46 -9.31 0.53 10.36
N ASP A 47 -9.52 -0.62 10.98
CA ASP A 47 -8.85 -0.99 12.22
C ASP A 47 -7.38 -1.31 11.94
N ASP A 48 -7.15 -2.04 10.85
CA ASP A 48 -5.83 -2.48 10.41
C ASP A 48 -5.50 -1.91 9.04
N MET A 49 -4.31 -1.33 8.92
CA MET A 49 -3.73 -0.93 7.64
C MET A 49 -2.26 -1.32 7.58
N LEU A 50 -1.87 -1.95 6.47
CA LEU A 50 -0.52 -2.41 6.25
C LEU A 50 -0.12 -2.30 4.78
N SER A 51 1.16 -2.05 4.53
CA SER A 51 1.72 -2.02 3.19
C SER A 51 2.88 -3.01 3.11
N PHE A 52 2.90 -3.82 2.06
CA PHE A 52 3.92 -4.83 1.81
C PHE A 52 4.31 -4.86 0.34
N GLU A 53 5.49 -5.39 0.05
CA GLU A 53 5.90 -5.68 -1.32
C GLU A 53 5.43 -7.07 -1.73
N LEU A 54 4.80 -7.14 -2.90
CA LEU A 54 4.41 -8.36 -3.58
C LEU A 54 5.27 -8.49 -4.83
N LYS A 55 6.27 -9.37 -4.79
CA LYS A 55 7.21 -9.53 -5.91
C LYS A 55 6.56 -10.19 -7.10
N LYS A 56 7.20 -10.05 -8.25
CA LYS A 56 6.81 -10.76 -9.47
C LYS A 56 6.79 -12.27 -9.23
N GLY A 57 5.68 -12.92 -9.57
CA GLY A 57 5.53 -14.37 -9.43
C GLY A 57 5.22 -14.84 -8.01
N GLU A 58 5.11 -13.92 -7.04
CA GLU A 58 4.91 -14.22 -5.64
C GLU A 58 3.42 -14.23 -5.27
N VAL A 59 3.11 -14.99 -4.22
CA VAL A 59 1.80 -15.01 -3.57
C VAL A 59 2.02 -14.68 -2.10
N GLU A 60 1.38 -13.61 -1.65
CA GLU A 60 1.38 -13.22 -0.24
C GLU A 60 0.06 -13.65 0.40
N ILE A 61 0.13 -14.17 1.63
CA ILE A 61 -1.04 -14.64 2.37
C ILE A 61 -1.04 -13.99 3.74
N LEU A 62 -2.09 -13.21 4.01
CA LEU A 62 -2.34 -12.63 5.32
C LEU A 62 -3.42 -13.44 6.02
N GLU A 63 -3.15 -13.89 7.24
CA GLU A 63 -4.08 -14.69 8.03
C GLU A 63 -4.63 -13.87 9.19
N GLN A 64 -5.94 -13.95 9.39
CA GLN A 64 -6.64 -13.24 10.45
C GLN A 64 -7.62 -14.18 11.15
N TYR A 65 -7.50 -14.26 12.47
CA TYR A 65 -8.41 -15.04 13.29
C TYR A 65 -9.65 -14.24 13.67
N ILE A 66 -10.83 -14.80 13.37
CA ILE A 66 -12.12 -14.19 13.66
C ILE A 66 -12.82 -15.00 14.75
N LYS A 67 -13.13 -14.35 15.87
CA LYS A 67 -13.74 -14.99 17.05
C LYS A 67 -15.25 -15.07 16.99
N HIS A 68 -15.90 -14.06 16.41
CA HIS A 68 -17.35 -13.93 16.39
C HIS A 68 -17.85 -13.63 14.98
N PRO A 69 -19.06 -14.07 14.62
CA PRO A 69 -19.68 -13.69 13.36
C PRO A 69 -19.73 -12.17 13.22
N THR A 70 -19.14 -11.63 12.16
CA THR A 70 -19.07 -10.19 11.93
C THR A 70 -18.99 -9.89 10.43
N ASN A 71 -19.31 -8.66 10.05
CA ASN A 71 -19.10 -8.21 8.69
C ASN A 71 -17.69 -7.62 8.58
N ILE A 72 -16.88 -8.19 7.70
CA ILE A 72 -15.55 -7.69 7.39
C ILE A 72 -15.62 -6.84 6.14
N ARG A 73 -15.06 -5.65 6.24
CA ARG A 73 -14.91 -4.74 5.11
C ARG A 73 -13.44 -4.46 4.91
N GLY A 74 -13.01 -4.33 3.67
CA GLY A 74 -11.65 -3.92 3.41
C GLY A 74 -11.44 -3.43 2.01
N ALA A 75 -10.29 -2.81 1.81
CA ALA A 75 -9.85 -2.31 0.54
C ALA A 75 -8.38 -2.65 0.34
N PHE A 76 -7.99 -2.87 -0.90
CA PHE A 76 -6.58 -2.84 -1.26
C PHE A 76 -6.35 -1.93 -2.46
N PHE A 77 -5.14 -1.39 -2.55
CA PHE A 77 -4.68 -0.64 -3.72
C PHE A 77 -3.20 -0.86 -3.96
N LEU A 78 -2.82 -0.92 -5.24
CA LEU A 78 -1.43 -0.98 -5.70
C LEU A 78 -0.85 0.43 -5.79
N SER A 79 0.46 0.55 -5.52
CA SER A 79 1.18 1.80 -5.77
C SER A 79 1.13 2.19 -7.26
N ILE A 80 0.91 3.49 -7.51
CA ILE A 80 0.48 4.08 -8.80
C ILE A 80 1.52 3.94 -9.93
N MET A 81 2.75 3.49 -9.62
CA MET A 81 3.85 3.53 -10.58
C MET A 81 3.64 2.63 -11.82
N ASN A 82 2.87 1.54 -11.70
CA ASN A 82 2.75 0.53 -12.76
C ASN A 82 1.28 0.28 -13.17
N LYS A 83 1.08 -0.12 -14.44
CA LYS A 83 -0.26 -0.46 -14.96
C LYS A 83 -0.69 -1.92 -14.71
N ASP A 84 0.16 -2.70 -14.05
CA ASP A 84 -0.10 -4.11 -13.77
C ASP A 84 -1.25 -4.27 -12.76
N LYS A 85 -1.83 -5.47 -12.76
CA LYS A 85 -3.01 -5.86 -12.00
C LYS A 85 -2.68 -7.16 -11.26
N ILE A 86 -3.25 -7.34 -10.07
CA ILE A 86 -3.05 -8.54 -9.25
C ILE A 86 -4.38 -9.27 -9.04
N ASP A 87 -4.29 -10.53 -8.63
CA ASP A 87 -5.46 -11.31 -8.22
C ASP A 87 -5.55 -11.32 -6.68
N PHE A 88 -6.73 -11.10 -6.15
CA PHE A 88 -7.01 -11.08 -4.71
C PHE A 88 -8.15 -12.04 -4.39
N SER A 89 -7.99 -12.89 -3.38
CA SER A 89 -9.06 -13.81 -2.95
C SER A 89 -9.11 -13.97 -1.44
N ILE A 90 -10.31 -14.20 -0.93
CA ILE A 90 -10.57 -14.44 0.49
C ILE A 90 -10.96 -15.90 0.66
N LYS A 91 -10.25 -16.62 1.53
CA LYS A 91 -10.52 -18.03 1.84
C LYS A 91 -11.01 -18.18 3.27
N ASP A 92 -11.99 -19.06 3.44
CA ASP A 92 -12.50 -19.48 4.74
C ASP A 92 -11.51 -20.41 5.46
N PRO A 93 -11.75 -20.73 6.74
CA PRO A 93 -10.91 -21.65 7.52
C PRO A 93 -10.87 -23.08 6.96
N ARG A 94 -11.80 -23.43 6.07
CA ARG A 94 -11.86 -24.72 5.37
C ARG A 94 -11.16 -24.67 4.00
N GLY A 95 -10.58 -23.52 3.63
CA GLY A 95 -9.90 -23.29 2.36
C GLY A 95 -10.81 -22.96 1.17
N LYS A 96 -12.11 -22.80 1.38
CA LYS A 96 -13.07 -22.40 0.33
C LYS A 96 -12.95 -20.91 0.04
N ILE A 97 -12.88 -20.55 -1.24
CA ILE A 97 -12.88 -19.15 -1.69
C ILE A 97 -14.29 -18.57 -1.48
N ILE A 98 -14.38 -17.48 -0.72
CA ILE A 98 -15.63 -16.78 -0.42
C ILE A 98 -15.81 -15.57 -1.34
N ASP A 99 -14.72 -14.83 -1.59
CA ASP A 99 -14.70 -13.71 -2.52
C ASP A 99 -13.43 -13.74 -3.37
N ASN A 100 -13.53 -13.24 -4.59
CA ASN A 100 -12.43 -13.22 -5.55
C ASN A 100 -12.50 -11.99 -6.45
N LYS A 101 -11.37 -11.29 -6.58
CA LYS A 101 -11.16 -10.11 -7.41
C LYS A 101 -9.95 -10.37 -8.30
N ASN A 102 -10.21 -10.79 -9.54
CA ASN A 102 -9.14 -11.06 -10.51
C ASN A 102 -8.75 -9.78 -11.24
N GLN A 103 -7.45 -9.63 -11.51
CA GLN A 103 -6.88 -8.57 -12.33
C GLN A 103 -7.35 -7.16 -11.91
N LYS A 104 -7.16 -6.82 -10.64
CA LYS A 104 -7.49 -5.50 -10.08
C LYS A 104 -6.25 -4.76 -9.60
N LYS A 105 -6.27 -3.43 -9.75
CA LYS A 105 -5.29 -2.51 -9.16
C LYS A 105 -5.73 -2.02 -7.79
N GLU A 106 -7.03 -1.91 -7.64
CA GLU A 106 -7.70 -1.49 -6.43
C GLU A 106 -9.06 -2.18 -6.41
N ALA A 107 -9.48 -2.59 -5.22
CA ALA A 107 -10.79 -3.16 -5.01
C ALA A 107 -11.21 -2.97 -3.55
N VAL A 108 -12.52 -2.83 -3.38
CA VAL A 108 -13.19 -2.95 -2.08
C VAL A 108 -13.88 -4.30 -2.00
N PHE A 109 -14.05 -4.79 -0.77
CA PHE A 109 -14.84 -5.97 -0.48
C PHE A 109 -15.56 -5.81 0.85
N SER A 110 -16.69 -6.50 0.96
CA SER A 110 -17.54 -6.58 2.15
C SER A 110 -18.09 -7.99 2.22
N VAL A 111 -17.70 -8.74 3.24
CA VAL A 111 -18.02 -10.16 3.38
C VAL A 111 -18.56 -10.42 4.78
N ASN A 112 -19.74 -11.02 4.84
CA ASN A 112 -20.35 -11.44 6.09
C ASN A 112 -19.76 -12.79 6.54
N ILE A 113 -19.09 -12.78 7.69
CA ILE A 113 -18.44 -13.95 8.28
C ILE A 113 -19.37 -14.59 9.30
N THR A 114 -19.73 -15.85 9.10
CA THR A 114 -20.64 -16.60 9.97
C THR A 114 -19.93 -17.60 10.89
N ASN A 115 -18.77 -18.11 10.49
CA ASN A 115 -18.04 -19.12 11.23
C ASN A 115 -16.77 -18.52 11.82
N PRO A 116 -16.46 -18.78 13.10
CA PRO A 116 -15.17 -18.39 13.66
C PRO A 116 -14.05 -19.26 13.07
N GLY A 117 -12.85 -18.68 12.96
CA GLY A 117 -11.66 -19.38 12.48
C GLY A 117 -10.66 -18.46 11.78
N ASP A 118 -9.64 -19.08 11.19
CA ASP A 118 -8.57 -18.39 10.46
C ASP A 118 -8.98 -18.14 9.01
N TYR A 119 -9.17 -16.86 8.67
CA TYR A 119 -9.46 -16.42 7.31
C TYR A 119 -8.18 -15.97 6.63
N LYS A 120 -8.04 -16.31 5.34
CA LYS A 120 -6.84 -16.00 4.56
C LYS A 120 -7.16 -15.01 3.46
N PHE A 121 -6.43 -13.90 3.45
CA PHE A 121 -6.43 -12.91 2.38
C PHE A 121 -5.22 -13.17 1.49
N VAL A 122 -5.47 -13.63 0.28
CA VAL A 122 -4.44 -14.10 -0.65
C VAL A 122 -4.26 -13.10 -1.77
N PHE A 123 -3.07 -12.54 -1.88
CA PHE A 123 -2.65 -11.61 -2.93
C PHE A 123 -1.69 -12.33 -3.86
N SER A 124 -2.03 -12.42 -5.15
CA SER A 124 -1.27 -13.17 -6.14
C SER A 124 -0.78 -12.25 -7.25
N ASN A 125 0.54 -12.21 -7.43
CA ASN A 125 1.21 -11.53 -8.55
C ASN A 125 1.87 -12.54 -9.50
N THR A 126 1.23 -13.71 -9.70
CA THR A 126 1.74 -14.75 -10.60
C THR A 126 1.79 -14.30 -12.06
N ASN A 127 0.88 -13.43 -12.47
CA ASN A 127 0.71 -12.97 -13.85
C ASN A 127 1.35 -11.59 -14.12
N GLY A 128 1.78 -10.87 -13.09
CA GLY A 128 2.34 -9.53 -13.26
C GLY A 128 3.80 -9.53 -13.71
N LYS A 129 4.24 -8.38 -14.23
CA LYS A 129 5.59 -8.22 -14.79
C LYS A 129 6.54 -7.57 -13.80
N ASN A 130 6.02 -6.74 -12.90
CA ASN A 130 6.79 -5.95 -11.96
C ASN A 130 6.45 -6.32 -10.51
N ASN A 131 7.26 -5.83 -9.58
CA ASN A 131 6.95 -5.87 -8.15
C ASN A 131 5.94 -4.75 -7.84
N HIS A 132 5.10 -4.98 -6.84
CA HIS A 132 4.09 -4.03 -6.42
C HIS A 132 4.16 -3.80 -4.92
N ILE A 133 3.94 -2.55 -4.51
CA ILE A 133 3.62 -2.25 -3.12
C ILE A 133 2.11 -2.30 -3.02
N VAL A 134 1.60 -3.26 -2.25
CA VAL A 134 0.19 -3.42 -1.94
C VAL A 134 -0.07 -2.72 -0.62
N THR A 135 -1.05 -1.82 -0.57
CA THR A 135 -1.59 -1.32 0.69
C THR A 135 -2.94 -1.94 0.92
N PHE A 136 -3.10 -2.60 2.05
CA PHE A 136 -4.28 -3.32 2.46
C PHE A 136 -4.86 -2.68 3.73
N ALA A 137 -6.15 -2.40 3.70
CA ALA A 137 -6.92 -1.80 4.78
C ALA A 137 -8.08 -2.74 5.13
N LEU A 138 -8.23 -3.06 6.40
CA LEU A 138 -9.20 -4.02 6.91
C LEU A 138 -9.92 -3.42 8.11
N ASP A 139 -11.25 -3.51 8.10
CA ASP A 139 -12.16 -3.17 9.19
C ASP A 139 -12.81 -4.47 9.65
N ILE A 140 -12.48 -4.86 10.88
CA ILE A 140 -13.10 -5.98 11.57
C ILE A 140 -13.75 -5.38 12.79
N ARG A 141 -15.03 -5.03 12.66
CA ARG A 141 -15.89 -4.67 13.78
C ARG A 141 -15.90 -5.82 14.79
N ASN A 142 -14.92 -5.84 15.69
CA ASN A 142 -14.83 -6.76 16.79
C ASN A 142 -15.94 -6.32 17.76
N ALA A 143 -16.91 -7.21 18.00
CA ALA A 143 -17.97 -7.00 18.98
C ALA A 143 -17.45 -6.73 20.42
N THR A 144 -16.13 -6.73 20.64
CA THR A 144 -15.47 -6.42 21.90
C THR A 144 -15.61 -4.96 22.32
N TYR A 145 -15.97 -4.03 21.42
CA TYR A 145 -16.28 -2.65 21.81
C TYR A 145 -17.70 -2.44 22.32
N GLU A 146 -18.61 -3.43 22.25
CA GLU A 146 -20.03 -3.18 22.54
C GLU A 146 -20.65 -3.99 23.69
N HIS A 147 -20.07 -5.10 24.17
CA HIS A 147 -20.76 -5.90 25.19
C HIS A 147 -19.84 -6.46 26.29
N ILE A 148 -19.23 -5.59 27.10
CA ILE A 148 -19.00 -5.95 28.51
C ILE A 148 -20.12 -5.28 29.29
N LYS A 149 -21.18 -6.04 29.61
CA LYS A 149 -22.20 -5.58 30.56
C LYS A 149 -21.46 -5.20 31.86
N GLU A 150 -21.42 -3.91 32.16
CA GLU A 150 -20.76 -3.33 33.33
C GLU A 150 -21.49 -3.62 34.64
N ALA A 151 -22.32 -4.65 34.69
CA ALA A 151 -23.01 -5.08 35.88
C ALA A 151 -22.23 -6.24 36.49
N ASP A 152 -21.42 -5.93 37.50
CA ASP A 152 -20.82 -6.84 38.46
C ASP A 152 -19.43 -7.44 38.13
N LEU A 153 -18.44 -6.57 37.89
CA LEU A 153 -17.04 -6.91 38.07
C LEU A 153 -16.43 -5.98 39.12
N ASP A 154 -15.79 -6.55 40.14
CA ASP A 154 -15.03 -5.83 41.15
C ASP A 154 -14.10 -4.79 40.49
N PRO A 155 -14.00 -3.56 41.03
CA PRO A 155 -13.28 -2.46 40.39
C PRO A 155 -11.80 -2.76 40.13
N ILE A 156 -11.23 -3.73 40.84
CA ILE A 156 -9.85 -4.20 40.68
C ILE A 156 -9.74 -5.19 39.52
N GLN A 157 -10.67 -6.14 39.37
CA GLN A 157 -10.67 -7.10 38.27
C GLN A 157 -10.91 -6.39 36.93
N LYS A 158 -11.77 -5.36 36.92
CA LYS A 158 -11.99 -4.49 35.74
C LYS A 158 -10.73 -3.73 35.35
N LYS A 159 -9.95 -3.22 36.31
CA LYS A 159 -8.67 -2.55 36.02
C LYS A 159 -7.61 -3.54 35.54
N LEU A 160 -7.54 -4.74 36.13
CA LEU A 160 -6.60 -5.77 35.72
C LEU A 160 -6.93 -6.31 34.33
N SER A 161 -8.20 -6.53 34.02
CA SER A 161 -8.62 -6.92 32.67
C SER A 161 -8.28 -5.82 31.69
N ASN A 162 -8.61 -4.56 31.97
CA ASN A 162 -8.31 -3.45 31.07
C ASN A 162 -6.81 -3.26 30.83
N LEU A 163 -5.97 -3.50 31.85
CA LEU A 163 -4.51 -3.50 31.69
C LEU A 163 -4.03 -4.71 30.88
N TYR A 164 -4.59 -5.90 31.12
CA TYR A 164 -4.20 -7.10 30.39
C TYR A 164 -4.60 -7.03 28.92
N THR A 165 -5.78 -6.48 28.61
CA THR A 165 -6.21 -6.20 27.24
C THR A 165 -5.31 -5.15 26.62
N GLY A 166 -5.06 -4.02 27.30
CA GLY A 166 -4.17 -2.98 26.79
C GLY A 166 -2.72 -3.43 26.57
N LEU A 167 -2.20 -4.35 27.40
CA LEU A 167 -0.87 -4.94 27.22
C LEU A 167 -0.84 -5.92 26.05
N ASN A 168 -1.88 -6.73 25.86
CA ASN A 168 -1.97 -7.61 24.69
C ASN A 168 -2.12 -6.81 23.40
N ASP A 169 -2.89 -5.72 23.41
CA ASP A 169 -3.04 -4.83 22.26
C ASP A 169 -1.69 -4.17 21.91
N LEU A 170 -0.96 -3.65 22.92
CA LEU A 170 0.39 -3.11 22.71
C LEU A 170 1.40 -4.16 22.23
N MET A 171 1.33 -5.39 22.76
CA MET A 171 2.24 -6.47 22.35
C MET A 171 1.93 -6.96 20.93
N PHE A 172 0.66 -6.99 20.55
CA PHE A 172 0.22 -7.28 19.19
C PHE A 172 0.66 -6.18 18.23
N ASP A 173 0.43 -4.91 18.59
CA ASP A 173 0.88 -3.74 17.83
C ASP A 173 2.40 -3.71 17.62
N THR A 174 3.18 -4.05 18.65
CA THR A 174 4.64 -4.06 18.55
C THR A 174 5.16 -5.20 17.68
N LYS A 175 4.60 -6.43 17.80
CA LYS A 175 4.96 -7.55 16.91
C LYS A 175 4.58 -7.28 15.46
N PHE A 176 3.39 -6.74 15.25
CA PHE A 176 2.88 -6.41 13.93
C PHE A 176 3.67 -5.26 13.31
N SER A 177 4.03 -4.24 14.10
CA SER A 177 4.94 -3.16 13.68
C SER A 177 6.35 -3.68 13.38
N GLN A 178 6.86 -4.64 14.13
CA GLN A 178 8.15 -5.28 13.82
C GLN A 178 8.12 -6.04 12.49
N GLN A 179 7.06 -6.80 12.21
CA GLN A 179 6.85 -7.44 10.90
C GLN A 179 6.74 -6.42 9.76
N LYS A 180 6.09 -5.27 9.99
CA LYS A 180 6.05 -4.14 9.03
C LYS A 180 7.46 -3.56 8.74
N ARG A 181 8.37 -3.55 9.73
CA ARG A 181 9.71 -2.95 9.60
C ARG A 181 10.68 -3.81 8.81
N GLU A 182 10.65 -5.13 8.96
CA GLU A 182 11.60 -6.01 8.27
C GLU A 182 11.42 -5.99 6.74
N GLY A 183 10.18 -5.82 6.26
CA GLY A 183 9.90 -5.58 4.85
C GLY A 183 10.34 -4.19 4.38
N GLY A 184 9.91 -3.11 5.03
CA GLY A 184 10.09 -1.75 4.51
C GLY A 184 11.53 -1.20 4.51
N TYR A 185 12.38 -1.58 5.48
CA TYR A 185 13.72 -0.97 5.62
C TYR A 185 14.74 -1.43 4.57
N GLN A 186 14.55 -2.58 3.93
CA GLN A 186 15.49 -3.08 2.92
C GLN A 186 15.27 -2.40 1.55
N PHE A 187 14.06 -1.93 1.25
CA PHE A 187 13.69 -1.45 -0.10
C PHE A 187 13.96 0.03 -0.41
N LEU A 188 14.08 0.90 0.61
CA LEU A 188 14.58 2.27 0.41
C LEU A 188 16.02 2.28 -0.12
N ARG A 189 16.79 1.21 0.11
CA ARG A 189 18.18 1.07 -0.29
C ARG A 189 18.36 0.48 -1.69
N ASP A 190 17.38 -0.29 -2.19
CA ASP A 190 17.51 -1.02 -3.46
C ASP A 190 16.90 -0.29 -4.66
N ASN A 191 15.82 0.49 -4.49
CA ASN A 191 15.24 1.29 -5.58
C ASN A 191 16.08 2.53 -5.95
N ASN A 192 17.05 2.91 -5.12
CA ASN A 192 17.86 4.12 -5.33
C ASN A 192 19.17 3.87 -6.08
N LYS A 193 19.57 2.61 -6.33
CA LYS A 193 20.88 2.31 -6.93
C LYS A 193 20.97 2.72 -8.39
N MET A 194 19.90 2.53 -9.15
CA MET A 194 19.90 2.85 -10.58
C MET A 194 19.88 4.36 -10.82
N TYR A 195 19.06 5.10 -10.06
CA TYR A 195 19.05 6.57 -10.08
C TYR A 195 20.38 7.17 -9.62
N PHE A 196 20.99 6.60 -8.58
CA PHE A 196 22.29 7.07 -8.07
C PHE A 196 23.42 6.93 -9.11
N ILE A 197 23.45 5.85 -9.89
CA ILE A 197 24.44 5.67 -10.97
C ILE A 197 24.23 6.71 -12.08
N TYR A 198 22.98 6.99 -12.47
CA TYR A 198 22.68 8.01 -13.48
C TYR A 198 23.15 9.41 -13.04
N THR A 199 22.93 9.79 -11.78
CA THR A 199 23.39 11.08 -11.24
C THR A 199 24.92 11.21 -11.21
N ILE A 200 25.64 10.11 -10.92
CA ILE A 200 27.11 10.10 -10.95
C ILE A 200 27.64 10.28 -12.39
N VAL A 201 27.06 9.56 -13.35
CA VAL A 201 27.47 9.66 -14.76
C VAL A 201 27.21 11.06 -15.31
N GLU A 202 26.04 11.64 -15.01
CA GLU A 202 25.70 13.00 -15.43
C GLU A 202 26.69 14.03 -14.90
N THR A 203 27.05 13.93 -13.62
CA THR A 203 28.05 14.81 -12.98
C THR A 203 29.42 14.69 -13.65
N LEU A 204 29.86 13.47 -13.99
CA LEU A 204 31.13 13.25 -14.69
C LEU A 204 31.15 13.87 -16.09
N ILE A 205 30.05 13.78 -16.83
CA ILE A 205 29.94 14.37 -18.18
C ILE A 205 30.07 15.89 -18.10
N ILE A 206 29.42 16.54 -17.13
CA ILE A 206 29.51 18.00 -16.94
C ILE A 206 30.95 18.42 -16.66
N VAL A 207 31.64 17.71 -15.76
CA VAL A 207 33.06 17.98 -15.45
C VAL A 207 33.95 17.81 -16.68
N PHE A 208 33.73 16.76 -17.48
CA PHE A 208 34.49 16.52 -18.70
C PHE A 208 34.29 17.65 -19.73
N VAL A 209 33.04 18.09 -19.93
CA VAL A 209 32.71 19.20 -20.84
C VAL A 209 33.38 20.50 -20.36
N SER A 210 33.37 20.79 -19.06
CA SER A 210 34.04 21.99 -18.52
C SER A 210 35.55 21.95 -18.76
N ILE A 211 36.21 20.80 -18.58
CA ILE A 211 37.65 20.65 -18.85
C ILE A 211 37.93 20.83 -20.34
N TRP A 212 37.11 20.22 -21.20
CA TRP A 212 37.23 20.33 -22.65
C TRP A 212 37.10 21.79 -23.11
N GLN A 213 36.13 22.52 -22.58
CA GLN A 213 35.92 23.95 -22.87
C GLN A 213 37.17 24.78 -22.52
N VAL A 214 37.76 24.56 -21.35
CA VAL A 214 39.00 25.26 -20.93
C VAL A 214 40.16 24.94 -21.86
N PHE A 215 40.29 23.68 -22.30
CA PHE A 215 41.37 23.28 -23.21
C PHE A 215 41.18 23.86 -24.62
N TYR A 216 39.95 23.91 -25.12
CA TYR A 216 39.60 24.50 -26.41
C TYR A 216 39.96 25.99 -26.47
N ILE A 217 39.63 26.75 -25.42
CA ILE A 217 39.97 28.17 -25.30
C ILE A 217 41.49 28.35 -25.24
N LYS A 218 42.21 27.57 -24.42
CA LYS A 218 43.68 27.62 -24.35
C LYS A 218 44.34 27.30 -25.69
N ARG A 219 43.80 26.34 -26.45
CA ARG A 219 44.32 25.97 -27.78
C ARG A 219 44.17 27.11 -28.78
N ILE A 220 43.00 27.77 -28.83
CA ILE A 220 42.78 28.91 -29.75
C ILE A 220 43.70 30.10 -29.42
N ILE A 221 43.79 30.49 -28.14
CA ILE A 221 44.61 31.65 -27.74
C ILE A 221 46.12 31.32 -27.85
N GLY A 222 46.52 30.08 -27.57
CA GLY A 222 47.91 29.63 -27.71
C GLY A 222 48.39 29.61 -29.16
N VAL A 223 47.49 29.38 -30.12
CA VAL A 223 47.81 29.46 -31.55
C VAL A 223 47.99 30.92 -31.98
N GLN A 224 47.19 31.86 -31.48
CA GLN A 224 47.33 33.28 -31.84
C GLN A 224 48.61 33.94 -31.29
N ARG A 225 49.18 33.47 -30.16
CA ARG A 225 50.45 34.00 -29.63
C ARG A 225 51.71 33.53 -30.37
N LYS A 226 51.65 32.49 -31.21
CA LYS A 226 52.80 31.98 -31.96
C LYS A 226 53.00 32.62 -33.34
N ILE A 227 52.10 33.51 -33.75
CA ILE A 227 52.09 34.16 -35.07
C ILE A 227 52.48 35.66 -34.95
N VAL A 228 53.16 36.03 -33.86
CA VAL A 228 53.81 37.35 -33.70
C VAL A 228 55.29 37.13 -33.46
#